data_AF-A0A5N5PLR0-F1
#
_entry.id   AF-A0A5N5PLR0-F1
#
_cell.length_a   1.000
_cell.length_b   1.000
_cell.length_c   1.000
_cell.angle_alpha   90.00
_cell.angle_beta   90.00
_cell.angle_gamma   90.00
#
_symmetry.space_group_name_H-M   'P 1'
#
loop_
_entity.id
_entity.type
_entity.pdbx_description
1 polymer ?
#
loop_
_entity_poly.entity_id
_entity_poly.type
_entity_poly.pdbx_seq_one_letter_code
_entity_poly.pdbx_strand_id
1 'polypeptide(L)'
;MPKSLQVLNLFEDYNRMFPFNKTAAAGSRYRPLHFDHLLAQAIHEGSKNLRELTACFIFDAAEFFHRFLPLRMNCHPIILEIERSWDRLEVLTLTADCFSDVDHKFHCHENGDGDDEVVTLRISQLLLAAGRAASLMPKLKLMEIWDSTSNIARIFRYEVKDEENAAITWISNLDKPVDPLGRIQPSWLNGSLQLEASVSRLRTALGS
;
A
#
# COMPACT_ATOMS: atom_id res chain seq x y z
N MET A 1 -19.24 -7.12 5.36
CA MET A 1 -18.63 -8.47 5.32
C MET A 1 -19.18 -9.32 6.49
N PRO A 2 -19.24 -10.66 6.38
CA PRO A 2 -19.63 -11.53 7.49
C PRO A 2 -18.72 -11.35 8.71
N LYS A 3 -19.29 -11.29 9.92
CA LYS A 3 -18.53 -11.04 11.16
C LYS A 3 -17.55 -12.15 11.54
N SER A 4 -17.77 -13.36 11.03
CA SER A 4 -16.91 -14.52 11.26
C SER A 4 -15.78 -14.66 10.22
N LEU A 5 -15.78 -13.85 9.17
CA LEU A 5 -14.74 -13.91 8.14
C LEU A 5 -13.41 -13.43 8.76
N GLN A 6 -12.38 -14.25 8.68
CA GLN A 6 -11.04 -13.94 9.19
C GLN A 6 -10.01 -13.76 8.07
N VAL A 7 -10.21 -14.43 6.94
CA VAL A 7 -9.28 -14.43 5.81
C VAL A 7 -10.07 -14.04 4.57
N LEU A 8 -9.58 -13.04 3.84
CA LEU A 8 -10.15 -12.62 2.56
C LEU A 8 -9.05 -12.56 1.52
N ASN A 9 -9.18 -13.40 0.49
CA ASN A 9 -8.28 -13.41 -0.66
C ASN A 9 -9.09 -13.06 -1.90
N LEU A 10 -8.78 -11.91 -2.50
CA LEU A 10 -9.38 -11.41 -3.72
C LEU A 10 -8.27 -11.28 -4.76
N PHE A 11 -8.51 -11.86 -5.92
CA PHE A 11 -7.58 -11.85 -7.02
C PHE A 11 -8.37 -11.68 -8.31
N GLU A 12 -8.03 -10.67 -9.10
CA GLU A 12 -8.47 -10.61 -10.48
C GLU A 12 -7.37 -11.21 -11.36
N ASP A 13 -7.74 -12.19 -12.20
CA ASP A 13 -6.81 -12.79 -13.16
C ASP A 13 -6.46 -11.73 -14.22
N TYR A 14 -5.45 -10.94 -13.91
CA TYR A 14 -4.99 -9.85 -14.73
C TYR A 14 -3.77 -10.27 -15.54
N ASN A 15 -4.03 -10.67 -16.79
CA ASN A 15 -2.97 -11.02 -17.71
C ASN A 15 -2.59 -9.83 -18.60
N ARG A 16 -1.74 -8.93 -18.06
CA ARG A 16 -1.12 -7.81 -18.80
C ARG A 16 -0.21 -8.31 -19.95
N MET A 17 0.20 -9.59 -19.90
CA MET A 17 1.19 -10.22 -20.79
C MET A 17 0.62 -10.89 -22.04
N PHE A 18 -0.68 -10.80 -22.33
CA PHE A 18 -1.16 -11.18 -23.66
C PHE A 18 -1.12 -9.96 -24.58
N PRO A 19 -0.06 -9.79 -25.41
CA PRO A 19 -0.16 -8.91 -26.55
C PRO A 19 -1.13 -9.57 -27.52
N PHE A 20 -2.42 -9.23 -27.43
CA PHE A 20 -3.21 -9.26 -28.63
C PHE A 20 -2.57 -8.23 -29.55
N ASN A 21 -1.76 -8.72 -30.49
CA ASN A 21 -1.45 -8.02 -31.71
C ASN A 21 -2.73 -7.31 -32.16
N LYS A 22 -2.61 -6.01 -32.47
CA LYS A 22 -3.65 -4.96 -32.59
C LYS A 22 -4.95 -5.27 -33.36
N THR A 23 -5.17 -6.49 -33.81
CA THR A 23 -6.43 -6.98 -34.36
C THR A 23 -7.27 -7.60 -33.25
N ALA A 24 -8.25 -6.82 -32.79
CA ALA A 24 -9.43 -7.19 -32.03
C ALA A 24 -9.72 -8.70 -31.95
N ALA A 25 -9.35 -9.32 -30.83
CA ALA A 25 -10.07 -10.48 -30.34
C ALA A 25 -11.07 -9.97 -29.30
N ALA A 26 -12.36 -10.04 -29.61
CA ALA A 26 -13.44 -9.86 -28.65
C ALA A 26 -13.20 -10.85 -27.49
N GLY A 27 -12.68 -10.35 -26.37
CA GLY A 27 -12.24 -11.19 -25.25
C GLY A 27 -11.00 -10.69 -24.51
N SER A 28 -10.26 -9.71 -25.04
CA SER A 28 -9.19 -9.04 -24.30
C SER A 28 -9.76 -8.27 -23.11
N ARG A 29 -9.64 -8.84 -21.91
CA ARG A 29 -10.04 -8.22 -20.63
C ARG A 29 -8.96 -7.24 -20.16
N TYR A 30 -8.59 -6.28 -21.01
CA TYR A 30 -7.80 -5.16 -20.54
C TYR A 30 -8.68 -4.30 -19.62
N ARG A 31 -8.45 -4.42 -18.31
CA ARG A 31 -8.91 -3.43 -17.34
C ARG A 31 -7.67 -2.79 -16.70
N PRO A 32 -7.46 -1.48 -16.83
CA PRO A 32 -6.57 -0.77 -15.92
C PRO A 32 -6.94 -1.16 -14.47
N LEU A 33 -5.98 -1.16 -13.55
CA LEU A 33 -6.30 -1.25 -12.12
C LEU A 33 -7.41 -0.24 -11.84
N HIS A 34 -8.56 -0.73 -11.39
CA HIS A 34 -9.71 0.12 -11.16
C HIS A 34 -9.38 1.04 -9.99
N PHE A 35 -9.39 2.36 -10.22
CA PHE A 35 -9.47 3.38 -9.18
C PHE A 35 -10.88 3.38 -8.57
N ASP A 36 -11.37 2.20 -8.18
CA ASP A 36 -12.67 2.04 -7.54
C ASP A 36 -12.49 2.37 -6.06
N HIS A 37 -12.46 3.68 -5.80
CA HIS A 37 -12.34 4.25 -4.48
C HIS A 37 -13.39 3.69 -3.51
N LEU A 38 -14.63 3.48 -4.00
CA LEU A 38 -15.73 2.96 -3.20
C LEU A 38 -15.49 1.50 -2.80
N LEU A 39 -14.99 0.68 -3.72
CA LEU A 39 -14.60 -0.70 -3.42
C LEU A 39 -13.45 -0.74 -2.43
N ALA A 40 -12.39 0.05 -2.66
CA ALA A 40 -11.25 0.13 -1.75
C ALA A 40 -11.67 0.59 -0.34
N GLN A 41 -12.56 1.57 -0.24
CA GLN A 41 -13.14 2.03 1.03
C GLN A 41 -13.98 0.93 1.70
N ALA A 42 -14.81 0.21 0.94
CA ALA A 42 -15.60 -0.89 1.48
C ALA A 42 -14.70 -2.03 2.00
N ILE A 43 -13.60 -2.32 1.31
CA ILE A 43 -12.59 -3.30 1.73
C ILE A 43 -11.84 -2.79 2.97
N HIS A 44 -11.42 -1.52 2.99
CA HIS A 44 -10.79 -0.89 4.13
C HIS A 44 -11.63 -1.05 5.40
N GLU A 45 -12.90 -0.66 5.36
CA GLU A 45 -13.82 -0.81 6.49
C GLU A 45 -14.10 -2.28 6.84
N GLY A 46 -14.28 -3.13 5.83
CA GLY A 46 -14.50 -4.56 6.02
C GLY A 46 -13.31 -5.29 6.63
N SER A 47 -12.09 -4.80 6.35
CA SER A 47 -10.84 -5.45 6.75
C SER A 47 -10.49 -5.31 8.23
N LYS A 48 -11.13 -4.38 8.96
CA LYS A 48 -10.86 -4.12 10.39
C LYS A 48 -11.00 -5.34 11.30
N ASN A 49 -11.83 -6.33 10.90
CA ASN A 49 -12.04 -7.57 11.65
C ASN A 49 -11.26 -8.77 11.10
N LEU A 50 -10.55 -8.61 9.98
CA LEU A 50 -9.80 -9.67 9.33
C LEU A 50 -8.47 -9.93 10.06
N ARG A 51 -8.02 -11.17 9.97
CA ARG A 51 -6.65 -11.59 10.27
C ARG A 51 -5.76 -11.46 9.04
N GLU A 52 -6.28 -11.76 7.87
CA GLU A 52 -5.50 -11.76 6.63
C GLU A 52 -6.31 -11.14 5.50
N LEU A 53 -5.70 -10.19 4.79
CA LEU A 53 -6.24 -9.58 3.58
C LEU A 53 -5.22 -9.69 2.45
N THR A 54 -5.60 -10.38 1.38
CA THR A 54 -4.91 -10.33 0.10
C THR A 54 -5.87 -9.75 -0.92
N ALA A 55 -5.51 -8.63 -1.54
CA ALA A 55 -6.27 -8.03 -2.64
C ALA A 55 -5.31 -7.64 -3.76
N CYS A 56 -5.18 -8.51 -4.75
CA CYS A 56 -4.27 -8.31 -5.87
C CYS A 56 -5.06 -8.03 -7.15
N PHE A 57 -4.68 -6.94 -7.83
CA PHE A 57 -5.31 -6.47 -9.06
C PHE A 57 -6.79 -6.08 -8.94
N ILE A 58 -7.31 -5.95 -7.71
CA ILE A 58 -8.69 -5.58 -7.43
C ILE A 58 -8.87 -4.06 -7.40
N PHE A 59 -7.97 -3.37 -6.70
CA PHE A 59 -7.86 -1.92 -6.58
C PHE A 59 -6.40 -1.55 -6.34
N ASP A 60 -6.06 -0.27 -6.52
CA ASP A 60 -4.72 0.23 -6.22
C ASP A 60 -4.50 0.40 -4.70
N ALA A 61 -3.35 -0.03 -4.18
CA ALA A 61 -3.02 0.11 -2.76
C ALA A 61 -3.12 1.57 -2.26
N ALA A 62 -2.88 2.56 -3.13
CA ALA A 62 -3.09 3.97 -2.81
C ALA A 62 -4.53 4.28 -2.40
N GLU A 63 -5.52 3.64 -3.02
CA GLU A 63 -6.93 3.79 -2.67
C GLU A 63 -7.23 3.21 -1.28
N PHE A 64 -6.61 2.06 -0.94
CA PHE A 64 -6.76 1.45 0.38
C PHE A 64 -6.15 2.31 1.49
N PHE A 65 -5.01 2.96 1.20
CA PHE A 65 -4.29 3.84 2.13
C PHE A 65 -4.67 5.32 2.00
N HIS A 66 -5.69 5.67 1.21
CA HIS A 66 -6.04 7.05 0.85
C HIS A 66 -6.16 7.99 2.05
N ARG A 67 -6.78 7.51 3.14
CA ARG A 67 -6.96 8.30 4.38
C ARG A 67 -5.65 8.70 5.05
N PHE A 68 -4.57 7.96 4.83
CA PHE A 68 -3.26 8.21 5.45
C PHE A 68 -2.31 8.98 4.54
N LEU A 69 -2.74 9.30 3.31
CA LEU A 69 -1.94 10.08 2.38
C LEU A 69 -1.65 11.47 2.97
N PRO A 70 -0.41 11.99 2.83
CA PRO A 70 -0.02 13.28 3.40
C PRO A 70 -0.95 14.44 3.03
N LEU A 71 -1.45 14.44 1.79
CA LEU A 71 -2.34 15.48 1.29
C LEU A 71 -3.67 15.51 2.05
N ARG A 72 -4.25 14.35 2.36
CA ARG A 72 -5.46 14.25 3.18
C ARG A 72 -5.22 14.62 4.64
N MET A 73 -4.08 14.20 5.21
CA MET A 73 -3.77 14.53 6.60
C MET A 73 -3.51 16.03 6.83
N ASN A 74 -3.03 16.75 5.81
CA ASN A 74 -2.88 18.21 5.90
C ASN A 74 -4.23 18.93 5.93
N CYS A 75 -5.26 18.37 5.28
CA CYS A 75 -6.63 18.89 5.32
C CYS A 75 -7.37 18.46 6.60
N HIS A 76 -7.08 17.26 7.10
CA HIS A 76 -7.74 16.65 8.25
C HIS A 76 -6.73 15.97 9.20
N PRO A 77 -6.09 16.73 10.10
CA PRO A 77 -5.01 16.20 10.95
C PRO A 77 -5.46 15.15 11.98
N ILE A 78 -6.77 15.08 12.26
CA ILE A 78 -7.37 14.23 13.31
C ILE A 78 -7.67 12.80 12.78
N ILE A 79 -7.39 12.50 11.50
CA ILE A 79 -7.74 11.20 10.90
C ILE A 79 -7.21 10.02 11.71
N LEU A 80 -5.97 10.08 12.22
CA LEU A 80 -5.39 8.97 13.02
C LEU A 80 -6.11 8.74 14.35
N GLU A 81 -6.74 9.76 14.93
CA GLU A 81 -7.46 9.64 16.21
C GLU A 81 -8.87 9.06 16.01
N ILE A 82 -9.47 9.27 14.84
CA ILE A 82 -10.82 8.80 14.50
C ILE A 82 -10.77 7.39 13.90
N GLU A 83 -9.68 7.07 13.20
CA GLU A 83 -9.55 5.82 12.46
C GLU A 83 -9.46 4.63 13.41
N ARG A 84 -10.33 3.63 13.19
CA ARG A 84 -10.33 2.43 14.03
C ARG A 84 -9.12 1.57 13.73
N SER A 85 -8.54 0.97 14.76
CA SER A 85 -7.46 0.00 14.63
C SER A 85 -7.91 -1.29 13.92
N TRP A 86 -6.95 -1.95 13.28
CA TRP A 86 -7.03 -3.32 12.80
C TRP A 86 -6.45 -4.26 13.87
N ASP A 87 -7.21 -4.49 14.93
CA ASP A 87 -6.72 -5.22 16.12
C ASP A 87 -6.28 -6.67 15.86
N ARG A 88 -6.61 -7.20 14.69
CA ARG A 88 -6.43 -8.60 14.32
C ARG A 88 -5.62 -8.82 13.06
N LEU A 89 -5.38 -7.79 12.25
CA LEU A 89 -4.76 -7.96 10.95
C LEU A 89 -3.28 -8.30 11.12
N GLU A 90 -2.90 -9.49 10.64
CA GLU A 90 -1.56 -10.05 10.70
C GLU A 90 -0.87 -10.01 9.33
N VAL A 91 -1.63 -10.17 8.24
CA VAL A 91 -1.10 -10.20 6.87
C VAL A 91 -1.89 -9.26 5.99
N LEU A 92 -1.18 -8.39 5.28
CA LEU A 92 -1.72 -7.47 4.29
C LEU A 92 -0.92 -7.55 2.99
N THR A 93 -1.56 -8.01 1.92
CA THR A 93 -0.93 -8.07 0.59
C THR A 93 -1.79 -7.31 -0.41
N LEU A 94 -1.23 -6.27 -1.02
CA LEU A 94 -1.89 -5.40 -1.98
C LEU A 94 -1.04 -5.23 -3.25
N THR A 95 -1.66 -4.75 -4.32
CA THR A 95 -0.97 -4.32 -5.54
C THR A 95 -1.09 -2.81 -5.72
N ALA A 96 -0.05 -2.14 -6.23
CA ALA A 96 -0.11 -0.76 -6.67
C ALA A 96 0.46 -0.61 -8.08
N ASP A 97 0.00 0.38 -8.84
CA ASP A 97 0.55 0.75 -10.15
C ASP A 97 1.59 1.89 -10.00
N CYS A 98 1.79 2.44 -8.80
CA CYS A 98 2.57 3.66 -8.55
C CYS A 98 4.11 3.54 -8.47
N PHE A 99 4.68 2.43 -8.96
CA PHE A 99 6.12 2.18 -8.92
C PHE A 99 6.86 2.66 -10.18
N SER A 100 6.14 3.17 -11.18
CA SER A 100 6.76 3.80 -12.35
C SER A 100 7.30 5.20 -12.04
N ASP A 101 8.39 5.62 -12.70
CA ASP A 101 8.94 6.99 -12.66
C ASP A 101 7.97 8.07 -13.18
N VAL A 102 6.81 7.66 -13.69
CA VAL A 102 5.76 8.58 -14.12
C VAL A 102 4.85 8.85 -12.93
N ASP A 103 4.76 10.13 -12.58
CA ASP A 103 3.81 10.69 -11.62
C ASP A 103 2.42 10.05 -11.77
N HIS A 104 2.00 9.28 -10.75
CA HIS A 104 0.73 8.56 -10.79
C HIS A 104 -0.42 9.47 -10.45
N LYS A 105 -1.34 9.65 -11.40
CA LYS A 105 -2.47 10.56 -11.28
C LYS A 105 -3.67 9.82 -10.72
N PHE A 106 -4.13 10.20 -9.53
CA PHE A 106 -5.39 9.71 -8.97
C PHE A 106 -6.35 10.86 -8.70
N HIS A 107 -7.64 10.58 -8.83
CA HIS A 107 -8.71 11.58 -8.69
C HIS A 107 -9.20 11.57 -7.24
N CYS A 108 -9.00 12.68 -6.53
CA CYS A 108 -9.43 12.81 -5.14
C CYS A 108 -10.83 13.42 -5.09
N HIS A 109 -11.89 12.62 -5.22
CA HIS A 109 -13.24 13.18 -5.13
C HIS A 109 -13.59 13.45 -3.66
N GLU A 110 -13.48 14.70 -3.21
CA GLU A 110 -13.98 15.13 -1.91
C GLU A 110 -15.13 16.12 -2.14
N ASN A 111 -16.35 15.63 -1.92
CA ASN A 111 -17.56 16.44 -1.79
C ASN A 111 -18.04 17.17 -3.05
N GLY A 112 -18.58 16.42 -4.02
CA GLY A 112 -19.72 16.83 -4.86
C GLY A 112 -19.66 18.11 -5.71
N ASP A 113 -18.61 18.91 -5.63
CA ASP A 113 -18.52 20.24 -6.24
C ASP A 113 -17.31 20.29 -7.20
N GLY A 114 -17.53 19.66 -8.36
CA GLY A 114 -17.05 20.17 -9.65
C GLY A 114 -15.64 19.85 -10.13
N ASP A 115 -14.61 19.91 -9.28
CA ASP A 115 -13.23 19.87 -9.79
C ASP A 115 -12.49 18.61 -9.30
N ASP A 116 -12.32 17.66 -10.23
CA ASP A 116 -11.47 16.48 -10.05
C ASP A 116 -10.01 16.93 -9.83
N GLU A 117 -9.60 17.04 -8.56
CA GLU A 117 -8.21 17.30 -8.22
C GLU A 117 -7.37 16.06 -8.57
N VAL A 118 -6.59 16.20 -9.66
CA VAL A 118 -5.65 15.19 -10.10
C VAL A 118 -4.38 15.31 -9.25
N VAL A 119 -4.21 14.36 -8.34
CA VAL A 119 -3.05 14.32 -7.47
C VAL A 119 -2.02 13.35 -8.01
N THR A 120 -0.77 13.81 -8.06
CA THR A 120 0.39 12.96 -8.33
C THR A 120 0.82 12.24 -7.05
N LEU A 121 0.77 10.91 -7.04
CA LEU A 121 1.33 10.08 -5.99
C LEU A 121 2.77 9.69 -6.32
N ARG A 122 3.69 10.00 -5.41
CA ARG A 122 5.01 9.38 -5.39
C ARG A 122 4.99 8.13 -4.53
N ILE A 123 5.82 7.15 -4.88
CA ILE A 123 5.98 5.93 -4.08
C ILE A 123 6.30 6.21 -2.61
N SER A 124 7.09 7.23 -2.31
CA SER A 124 7.40 7.61 -0.93
C SER A 124 6.16 8.04 -0.14
N GLN A 125 5.16 8.64 -0.80
CA GLN A 125 3.89 9.00 -0.16
C GLN A 125 3.03 7.76 0.10
N LEU A 126 2.99 6.81 -0.84
CA LEU A 126 2.32 5.52 -0.61
C LEU A 126 2.94 4.79 0.58
N LEU A 127 4.26 4.65 0.61
CA LEU A 127 4.96 3.94 1.67
C LEU A 127 4.80 4.63 3.02
N LEU A 128 4.79 5.97 3.05
CA LEU A 128 4.50 6.72 4.27
C LEU A 128 3.07 6.49 4.77
N ALA A 129 2.09 6.46 3.85
CA ALA A 129 0.70 6.17 4.19
C ALA A 129 0.52 4.73 4.67
N ALA A 130 1.20 3.77 4.03
CA ALA A 130 1.23 2.38 4.47
C ALA A 130 1.87 2.24 5.87
N GLY A 131 2.96 2.96 6.16
CA GLY A 131 3.58 2.99 7.48
C GLY A 131 2.65 3.55 8.57
N ARG A 132 1.88 4.59 8.25
CA ARG A 132 0.85 5.15 9.16
C ARG A 132 -0.33 4.19 9.36
N ALA A 133 -0.76 3.50 8.31
CA ALA A 133 -1.79 2.47 8.46
C ALA A 133 -1.28 1.31 9.33
N ALA A 134 -0.03 0.89 9.14
CA ALA A 134 0.60 -0.18 9.91
C ALA A 134 0.70 0.14 11.41
N SER A 135 0.82 1.42 11.82
CA SER A 135 0.79 1.78 13.24
C SER A 135 -0.58 1.52 13.90
N LEU A 136 -1.64 1.36 13.10
CA LEU A 136 -2.98 0.98 13.56
C LEU A 136 -3.23 -0.53 13.45
N MET A 137 -2.21 -1.34 13.11
CA MET A 137 -2.28 -2.80 12.94
C MET A 137 -1.36 -3.49 13.95
N PRO A 138 -1.71 -3.55 15.25
CA PRO A 138 -0.80 -3.99 16.31
C PRO A 138 -0.34 -5.45 16.20
N LYS A 139 -1.00 -6.27 15.38
CA LYS A 139 -0.64 -7.67 15.13
C LYS A 139 0.00 -7.90 13.76
N LEU A 140 0.30 -6.85 13.01
CA LEU A 140 0.85 -6.96 11.66
C LEU A 140 2.19 -7.70 11.71
N LYS A 141 2.27 -8.82 11.02
CA LYS A 141 3.47 -9.64 10.84
C LYS A 141 4.05 -9.49 9.45
N LEU A 142 3.21 -9.26 8.45
CA LEU A 142 3.62 -9.15 7.05
C LEU A 142 2.78 -8.09 6.35
N MET A 143 3.44 -7.17 5.67
CA MET A 143 2.82 -6.28 4.70
C MET A 143 3.61 -6.31 3.40
N GLU A 144 2.93 -6.62 2.31
CA GLU A 144 3.49 -6.62 0.96
C GLU A 144 2.70 -5.69 0.05
N ILE A 145 3.43 -4.84 -0.66
CA ILE A 145 2.88 -4.01 -1.73
C ILE A 145 3.63 -4.38 -3.00
N TRP A 146 2.90 -5.03 -3.89
CA TRP A 146 3.40 -5.52 -5.17
C TRP A 146 3.25 -4.45 -6.24
N ASP A 147 4.30 -4.29 -7.03
CA ASP A 147 4.24 -3.51 -8.26
C ASP A 147 3.51 -4.30 -9.33
N SER A 148 2.43 -3.70 -9.84
CA SER A 148 1.61 -4.27 -10.91
C SER A 148 2.01 -3.79 -12.31
N THR A 149 3.03 -2.91 -12.41
CA THR A 149 3.52 -2.36 -13.68
C THR A 149 4.16 -3.43 -14.56
N SER A 150 4.13 -3.20 -15.88
CA SER A 150 4.53 -4.20 -16.87
C SER A 150 5.97 -4.68 -16.66
N ASN A 151 6.19 -5.96 -16.95
CA ASN A 151 7.48 -6.66 -17.11
C ASN A 151 8.52 -6.53 -15.98
N ILE A 152 8.18 -5.89 -14.88
CA ILE A 152 9.06 -5.67 -13.74
C ILE A 152 8.31 -6.11 -12.48
N ALA A 153 8.83 -7.12 -11.80
CA ALA A 153 8.33 -7.54 -10.52
C ALA A 153 9.08 -6.78 -9.43
N ARG A 154 8.40 -5.86 -8.73
CA ARG A 154 8.91 -5.22 -7.52
C ARG A 154 8.00 -5.49 -6.34
N ILE A 155 8.60 -5.58 -5.15
CA ILE A 155 7.88 -5.83 -3.91
C ILE A 155 8.49 -4.94 -2.84
N PHE A 156 7.66 -4.11 -2.23
CA PHE A 156 7.95 -3.59 -0.90
C PHE A 156 7.42 -4.60 0.13
N ARG A 157 8.27 -5.03 1.06
CA ARG A 157 7.89 -6.00 2.09
C ARG A 157 8.36 -5.55 3.46
N TYR A 158 7.41 -5.38 4.36
CA TYR A 158 7.62 -5.32 5.81
C TYR A 158 7.33 -6.70 6.40
N GLU A 159 8.25 -7.23 7.21
CA GLU A 159 8.11 -8.54 7.83
C GLU A 159 8.68 -8.55 9.24
N VAL A 160 7.89 -9.01 10.20
CA VAL A 160 8.33 -9.30 11.57
C VAL A 160 9.00 -10.68 11.56
N LYS A 161 10.30 -10.73 11.86
CA LYS A 161 11.11 -11.96 11.91
C LYS A 161 11.00 -12.66 13.26
N ASP A 162 10.93 -11.89 14.33
CA ASP A 162 10.74 -12.36 15.70
C ASP A 162 10.10 -11.24 16.55
N GLU A 163 9.88 -11.46 17.85
CA GLU A 163 9.19 -10.52 18.75
C GLU A 163 9.85 -9.12 18.83
N GLU A 164 11.15 -9.05 18.51
CA GLU A 164 11.95 -7.83 18.59
C GLU A 164 12.61 -7.47 17.27
N ASN A 165 12.31 -8.10 16.14
CA ASN A 165 12.97 -7.78 14.88
C ASN A 165 11.95 -7.70 13.75
N ALA A 166 11.96 -6.56 13.07
CA ALA A 166 11.24 -6.36 11.82
C ALA A 166 12.22 -5.93 10.72
N ALA A 167 12.01 -6.43 9.52
CA ALA A 167 12.78 -6.10 8.34
C ALA A 167 11.90 -5.39 7.31
N ILE A 168 12.47 -4.39 6.66
CA ILE A 168 11.90 -3.78 5.46
C ILE A 168 12.82 -4.16 4.30
N THR A 169 12.25 -4.75 3.27
CA THR A 169 12.97 -5.19 2.08
C THR A 169 12.31 -4.63 0.83
N TRP A 170 13.15 -4.34 -0.16
CA TRP A 170 12.74 -3.97 -1.50
C TRP A 170 13.33 -4.98 -2.47
N ILE A 171 12.47 -5.76 -3.11
CA ILE A 171 12.88 -6.83 -4.02
C ILE A 171 12.48 -6.40 -5.42
N SER A 172 13.37 -6.57 -6.40
CA SER A 172 13.12 -6.24 -7.80
C SER A 172 13.80 -7.27 -8.70
N ASN A 173 13.15 -7.67 -9.80
CA ASN A 173 13.77 -8.51 -10.83
C ASN A 173 14.63 -7.71 -11.83
N LEU A 174 14.81 -6.41 -11.62
CA LEU A 174 15.78 -5.60 -12.37
C LEU A 174 17.19 -5.75 -11.80
N ASP A 175 18.16 -5.91 -12.68
CA ASP A 175 19.60 -5.97 -12.34
C ASP A 175 20.15 -4.67 -11.73
N LYS A 176 19.39 -3.58 -11.78
CA LYS A 176 19.76 -2.29 -11.18
C LYS A 176 18.98 -2.08 -9.89
N PRO A 177 19.65 -1.82 -8.75
CA PRO A 177 18.95 -1.38 -7.55
C PRO A 177 18.22 -0.07 -7.86
N VAL A 178 16.90 -0.10 -7.74
CA VAL A 178 16.10 1.13 -7.68
C VAL A 178 16.45 1.77 -6.35
N ASP A 179 16.95 3.01 -6.37
CA ASP A 179 17.07 3.81 -5.16
C ASP A 179 15.67 4.31 -4.79
N PRO A 180 14.94 3.67 -3.86
CA PRO A 180 13.58 4.07 -3.51
C PRO A 180 13.61 5.32 -2.61
N LEU A 181 14.80 5.75 -2.19
CA LEU A 181 15.07 6.63 -1.07
C LEU A 181 15.78 7.92 -1.47
N GLY A 182 15.95 8.20 -2.76
CA GLY A 182 16.66 9.37 -3.29
C GLY A 182 16.19 10.75 -2.79
N ARG A 183 15.25 10.83 -1.82
CA ARG A 183 14.85 12.02 -1.04
C ARG A 183 13.92 11.72 0.16
N ILE A 184 14.00 10.58 0.85
CA ILE A 184 13.32 10.44 2.15
C ILE A 184 14.21 11.05 3.24
N GLN A 185 13.69 11.99 4.02
CA GLN A 185 14.47 12.70 5.04
C GLN A 185 15.06 11.74 6.11
N PRO A 186 16.24 12.06 6.68
CA PRO A 186 17.00 11.20 7.60
C PRO A 186 16.34 10.84 8.93
N SER A 187 15.11 11.26 9.22
CA SER A 187 14.45 10.93 10.49
C SER A 187 14.18 9.42 10.67
N TRP A 188 14.27 8.62 9.61
CA TRP A 188 14.22 7.16 9.66
C TRP A 188 15.60 6.48 9.60
N LEU A 189 16.65 7.22 9.24
CA LEU A 189 17.98 6.68 8.89
C LEU A 189 19.07 7.54 9.51
N ASN A 190 19.19 7.49 10.84
CA ASN A 190 20.48 7.79 11.47
C ASN A 190 21.17 6.46 11.78
N GLY A 191 22.01 6.00 10.85
CA GLY A 191 22.93 4.87 11.07
C GLY A 191 22.95 3.81 9.97
N SER A 192 23.28 4.18 8.72
CA SER A 192 23.67 3.18 7.72
C SER A 192 25.12 2.73 7.96
N LEU A 193 25.30 1.80 8.89
CA LEU A 193 26.40 0.81 8.99
C LEU A 193 26.26 0.08 10.34
N GLN A 194 25.15 -0.64 10.50
CA GLN A 194 24.93 -1.77 11.41
C GLN A 194 23.43 -2.04 11.39
N LEU A 195 22.99 -2.89 10.47
CA LEU A 195 21.62 -3.44 10.49
C LEU A 195 21.59 -4.67 11.43
N GLU A 196 22.10 -4.45 12.64
CA GLU A 196 21.95 -5.29 13.82
C GLU A 196 21.95 -4.33 15.01
N ALA A 197 20.82 -3.66 15.23
CA ALA A 197 20.37 -3.21 16.55
C ALA A 197 19.15 -2.28 16.43
N SER A 198 18.19 -2.51 17.32
CA SER A 198 17.26 -1.50 17.87
C SER A 198 15.86 -1.40 17.26
N VAL A 199 15.09 -2.48 17.36
CA VAL A 199 13.61 -2.40 17.42
C VAL A 199 13.11 -1.83 18.75
N SER A 200 13.97 -1.75 19.76
CA SER A 200 13.66 -1.16 21.07
C SER A 200 13.20 0.31 21.00
N ARG A 201 13.47 1.03 19.91
CA ARG A 201 13.13 2.47 19.75
C ARG A 201 11.78 2.74 19.08
N LEU A 202 11.22 1.79 18.34
CA LEU A 202 9.90 1.97 17.70
C LEU A 202 8.74 1.92 18.70
N ARG A 203 8.92 1.26 19.86
CA ARG A 203 7.94 1.32 20.96
C ARG A 203 7.93 2.65 21.70
N THR A 204 9.05 3.38 21.74
CA THR A 204 9.17 4.64 22.50
C THR A 204 8.76 5.88 21.70
N ALA A 205 8.82 5.83 20.36
CA ALA A 205 8.38 6.93 19.49
C ALA A 205 6.87 6.92 19.20
N LEU A 206 6.16 5.84 19.56
CA LEU A 206 4.72 5.63 19.35
C LEU A 206 3.93 5.65 20.67
N GLY A 207 4.52 6.18 21.73
CA GLY A 207 3.95 6.25 23.08
C GLY A 207 4.47 7.45 23.85
N SER A 208 4.18 8.65 23.37
CA SER A 208 4.17 9.92 24.12
C SER A 208 3.36 10.98 23.40
#